data_AF-A0A851GT01-F1
#
_entry.id   AF-A0A851GT01-F1
#
_cell.length_a   1.000
_cell.length_b   1.000
_cell.length_c   1.000
_cell.angle_alpha   90.00
_cell.angle_beta   90.00
_cell.angle_gamma   90.00
#
_symmetry.space_group_name_H-M   'P 1'
#
loop_
_entity.id
_entity.type
_entity.pdbx_description
1 polymer ?
#
loop_
_entity_poly.entity_id
_entity_poly.type
_entity_poly.pdbx_seq_one_letter_code
_entity_poly.pdbx_strand_id
1 'polypeptide(L)' 'MILLQSQSMGTEPIVLIITLILRVVGAIVCSSKAKELNRSTGGWGFFGFMMPIIAMIWIHCMKPNVVWDKNVDNNTN' A
#
# COMPACT_ATOMS: atom_id res chain seq x y z
N MET A 1 -14.52 22.98 21.90
CA MET A 1 -13.35 23.76 21.43
C MET A 1 -12.28 22.73 21.10
N ILE A 2 -12.09 22.28 19.87
CA ILE A 2 -12.05 23.02 18.60
C ILE A 2 -13.07 22.40 17.61
N LEU A 3 -14.08 23.19 17.27
CA LEU A 3 -14.75 23.25 15.95
C LEU A 3 -14.73 21.99 15.07
N LEU A 4 -15.63 21.03 15.27
CA LEU A 4 -16.05 20.15 14.15
C LEU A 4 -17.51 19.67 14.24
N GLN A 5 -18.37 20.46 14.88
CA GLN A 5 -19.83 20.41 14.69
C GLN A 5 -20.26 21.16 13.41
N SER A 6 -19.32 21.57 12.55
CA SER A 6 -19.59 22.37 11.38
C SER A 6 -19.05 21.71 10.12
N GLN A 7 -19.68 20.61 9.71
CA GLN A 7 -20.04 20.36 8.29
C GLN A 7 -21.32 19.51 8.23
N SER A 8 -22.46 20.11 8.60
CA SER A 8 -23.71 19.71 7.93
C SER A 8 -23.68 20.33 6.54
N MET A 9 -23.18 19.60 5.55
CA MET A 9 -23.41 19.92 4.14
C MET A 9 -23.71 18.63 3.38
N GLY A 10 -24.96 18.13 3.49
CA GLY A 10 -25.66 17.22 2.56
C GLY A 10 -24.86 16.27 1.65
N THR A 11 -23.84 15.56 2.14
CA THR A 11 -22.92 14.73 1.32
C THR A 11 -22.48 13.43 2.01
N GLU A 12 -23.25 12.96 3.00
CA GLU A 12 -22.99 11.75 3.81
C GLU A 12 -22.53 10.51 2.99
N PRO A 13 -23.16 10.13 1.86
CA PRO A 13 -22.71 8.96 1.09
C PRO A 13 -21.50 9.25 0.20
N ILE A 14 -21.33 10.49 -0.27
CA ILE A 14 -20.28 10.86 -1.22
C ILE A 14 -18.91 10.80 -0.53
N VAL A 15 -18.81 11.29 0.70
CA VAL A 15 -17.58 11.23 1.50
C VAL A 15 -17.18 9.78 1.79
N LEU A 16 -18.15 8.91 2.09
CA LEU A 16 -17.92 7.48 2.31
C LEU A 16 -17.43 6.78 1.04
N ILE A 17 -18.01 7.10 -0.11
CA ILE A 17 -17.59 6.56 -1.41
C ILE A 17 -16.17 7.01 -1.75
N ILE A 18 -15.86 8.29 -1.58
CA ILE A 18 -14.52 8.85 -1.86
C ILE A 18 -13.47 8.20 -0.96
N THR A 19 -13.75 8.06 0.34
CA THR A 19 -12.82 7.42 1.29
C THR A 19 -12.64 5.93 1.01
N LEU A 20 -13.67 5.24 0.54
CA LEU A 20 -13.61 3.83 0.14
C LEU A 20 -12.78 3.64 -1.12
N ILE A 21 -12.98 4.48 -2.15
CA ILE A 21 -12.16 4.46 -3.37
C ILE A 21 -10.69 4.74 -3.03
N LEU A 22 -10.41 5.72 -2.17
CA LEU A 22 -9.05 6.05 -1.76
C LEU A 22 -8.35 4.86 -1.07
N ARG A 23 -9.07 4.06 -0.28
CA ARG A 23 -8.53 2.82 0.33
C ARG A 23 -8.24 1.73 -0.69
N VAL A 24 -9.14 1.54 -1.66
CA VAL A 24 -8.96 0.55 -2.73
C VAL A 24 -7.76 0.93 -3.60
N VAL A 25 -7.65 2.20 -3.99
CA VAL A 25 -6.50 2.74 -4.72
C VAL A 25 -5.22 2.57 -3.91
N GLY A 26 -5.24 2.89 -2.61
CA GLY A 26 -4.10 2.67 -1.72
C GLY A 26 -3.65 1.21 -1.67
N ALA A 27 -4.58 0.26 -1.60
CA ALA A 27 -4.29 -1.17 -1.63
C ALA A 27 -3.68 -1.62 -2.97
N ILE A 28 -4.19 -1.13 -4.10
CA ILE A 28 -3.67 -1.44 -5.44
C ILE A 28 -2.26 -0.88 -5.61
N VAL A 29 -2.02 0.37 -5.19
CA VAL A 29 -0.70 1.01 -5.29
C VAL A 29 0.31 0.30 -4.38
N CYS A 30 -0.06 -0.03 -3.13
CA CYS A 30 0.81 -0.79 -2.23
C CYS A 30 1.11 -2.20 -2.75
N SER A 31 0.12 -2.88 -3.33
CA SER A 31 0.29 -4.18 -3.99
C SER A 31 1.25 -4.09 -5.18
N SER A 32 1.07 -3.08 -6.04
CA SER A 32 1.91 -2.87 -7.22
C SER A 32 3.35 -2.53 -6.86
N LYS A 33 3.55 -1.63 -5.89
CA LYS A 33 4.87 -1.27 -5.37
C LYS A 33 5.54 -2.45 -4.66
N ALA A 34 4.79 -3.30 -3.95
CA ALA A 34 5.34 -4.50 -3.32
C ALA A 34 5.85 -5.51 -4.35
N LYS A 35 5.15 -5.65 -5.47
CA LYS A 35 5.59 -6.48 -6.60
C LYS A 35 6.89 -5.97 -7.21
N GLU A 36 7.01 -4.66 -7.40
CA GLU A 36 8.23 -4.00 -7.89
C GLU A 36 9.42 -4.20 -6.93
N LEU A 37 9.15 -4.22 -5.62
CA LEU A 37 10.15 -4.47 -4.57
C LEU A 37 10.43 -5.95 -4.30
N ASN A 38 9.86 -6.89 -5.06
CA ASN A 38 9.99 -8.35 -4.86
C ASN A 38 9.54 -8.82 -3.45
N ARG A 39 8.45 -8.24 -2.93
CA ARG A 39 7.85 -8.58 -1.63
C ARG A 39 6.42 -9.10 -1.78
N SER A 40 5.90 -9.70 -0.69
CA SER A 40 4.55 -10.29 -0.62
C SER A 40 3.45 -9.30 -0.99
N THR A 41 3.01 -9.34 -2.25
CA THR A 41 1.98 -8.48 -2.83
C THR A 41 0.67 -8.51 -2.04
N GLY A 42 0.26 -9.70 -1.57
CA GLY A 42 -0.98 -9.87 -0.81
C GLY A 42 -0.94 -9.21 0.58
N GLY A 43 0.18 -9.36 1.30
CA GLY A 43 0.33 -8.75 2.63
C GLY A 43 0.34 -7.22 2.58
N TRP A 44 1.04 -6.65 1.60
CA TRP A 44 1.09 -5.20 1.39
C TRP A 44 -0.22 -4.61 0.87
N GLY A 45 -0.98 -5.37 0.07
CA GLY A 45 -2.33 -4.97 -0.35
C GLY A 45 -3.33 -4.90 0.81
N PHE A 46 -3.33 -5.91 1.69
CA PHE A 46 -4.18 -5.91 2.89
C PHE A 46 -3.79 -4.79 3.87
N PHE A 47 -2.48 -4.56 4.05
CA PHE A 47 -1.98 -3.48 4.90
C PHE A 47 -2.34 -2.10 4.34
N GLY A 48 -2.27 -1.92 3.01
CA GLY A 48 -2.70 -0.70 2.33
C GLY A 48 -4.20 -0.43 2.39
N PHE A 49 -5.04 -1.45 2.57
CA PHE A 49 -6.48 -1.28 2.77
C PHE A 49 -6.81 -0.85 4.21
N MET A 50 -6.15 -1.44 5.20
CA MET A 50 -6.37 -1.15 6.63
C MET A 50 -5.77 0.18 7.05
N MET A 51 -4.55 0.49 6.61
CA MET A 51 -3.84 1.73 6.93
C MET A 51 -3.18 2.33 5.67
N PRO A 52 -3.96 2.94 4.77
CA PRO A 52 -3.47 3.41 3.47
C PRO A 52 -2.30 4.39 3.56
N ILE A 53 -2.34 5.33 4.50
CA ILE A 53 -1.28 6.36 4.64
C ILE A 53 0.03 5.73 5.14
N ILE A 54 -0.03 4.89 6.17
CA ILE A 54 1.16 4.27 6.76
C ILE A 54 1.78 3.30 5.76
N ALA A 55 0.97 2.49 5.06
CA ALA A 55 1.46 1.55 4.06
C ALA A 55 2.15 2.27 2.89
N MET A 56 1.58 3.38 2.41
CA MET A 56 2.18 4.19 1.34
C MET A 56 3.55 4.75 1.75
N ILE A 57 3.69 5.30 2.97
CA ILE A 57 4.98 5.81 3.44
C ILE A 57 5.98 4.67 3.59
N TRP A 58 5.56 3.56 4.21
CA TRP A 58 6.44 2.44 4.49
C TRP A 58 7.01 1.81 3.22
N ILE A 59 6.16 1.64 2.19
CA ILE A 59 6.60 1.03 0.93
C ILE A 59 7.54 1.94 0.13
N HIS A 60 7.38 3.27 0.23
CA HIS A 60 8.29 4.22 -0.41
C HIS A 60 9.65 4.29 0.31
N CYS A 61 9.68 4.08 1.63
CA CYS A 61 10.93 4.03 2.40
C CYS A 61 11.70 2.71 2.24
N MET A 62 11.07 1.68 1.67
CA MET A 62 11.70 0.37 1.50
C MET A 62 12.51 0.29 0.21
N LYS A 63 13.77 -0.15 0.34
CA LYS A 63 14.66 -0.41 -0.80
C LYS A 63 14.25 -1.73 -1.50
N PRO A 64 14.34 -1.82 -2.84
CA PRO A 64 14.02 -3.05 -3.58
C PRO A 64 14.83 -4.23 -3.07
N ASN A 65 14.14 -5.34 -2.79
CA ASN A 65 14.78 -6.60 -2.45
C ASN A 65 15.26 -7.25 -3.75
N VAL A 66 16.49 -6.93 -4.15
CA VAL A 66 17.17 -7.60 -5.26
C VAL A 66 17.50 -9.03 -4.84
N VAL A 67 16.71 -9.99 -5.34
CA VAL A 67 17.03 -11.41 -5.24
C VAL A 67 18.18 -11.67 -6.20
N TRP A 68 19.39 -11.75 -5.68
CA TRP A 68 20.53 -12.23 -6.43
C TRP A 68 20.38 -13.74 -6.58
N ASP A 69 20.12 -14.19 -7.81
CA ASP A 69 20.10 -15.60 -8.17
C ASP A 69 21.48 -16.19 -7.84
N LYS A 70 21.55 -16.97 -6.75
CA LYS A 70 22.76 -17.70 -6.36
C LYS A 70 22.85 -18.96 -7.21
N ASN A 71 23.05 -18.81 -8.52
CA ASN A 71 23.45 -19.91 -9.39
C ASN A 71 24.98 -19.88 -9.58
N VAL A 72 25.72 -20.07 -8.49
CA VAL A 72 27.15 -20.37 -8.52
C VAL A 72 27.36 -21.79 -8.00
N ASP A 73 26.68 -22.74 -8.63
CA ASP A 73 27.01 -24.15 -8.49
C ASP A 73 28.10 -24.44 -9.52
N ASN A 74 29.34 -24.24 -9.07
CA ASN A 74 30.57 -24.64 -9.75
C ASN A 74 30.58 -26.18 -9.85
N ASN A 75 29.86 -26.78 -10.80
CA ASN A 75 29.99 -28.20 -11.10
C ASN A 75 31.16 -28.39 -12.09
N THR A 76 32.37 -28.25 -11.55
CA THR A 76 33.57 -28.89 -12.11
C THR A 76 33.48 -30.38 -11.80
N ASN A 77 33.04 -31.19 -12.78
CA ASN A 77 33.41 -32.60 -12.92
C ASN A 77 33.50 -32.95 -14.40
#